data_AF-A0A4Y2TPV2-F1
#
_entry.id   AF-A0A4Y2TPV2-F1
#
_cell.length_a   1.000
_cell.length_b   1.000
_cell.length_c   1.000
_cell.angle_alpha   90.00
_cell.angle_beta   90.00
_cell.angle_gamma   90.00
#
_symmetry.space_group_name_H-M   'P 1'
#
loop_
_entity.id
_entity.type
_entity.pdbx_description
1 polymer ?
#
loop_
_entity_poly.entity_id
_entity_poly.type
_entity_poly.pdbx_seq_one_letter_code
_entity_poly.pdbx_strand_id
1 'polypeptide(L)'
;YDCERLSAGLRRTSPFHNFDEKLEGYSPHLTSLVSGHHYANRPSGLRLHDVKGVADVQYIVRWRERLLTAIHLGVVIDNHGNEIVLTPENGIDMLGAMLEPSYESMNREYYGDIHNNVHDMISLIHDPDGRYKKYRGVMADTATSLRDPIFYRLHRFIDNIFQKYKATLPVYNKKDLDFPGVSIVTVTVKAKSHNIVNTYMKEDELELSHAIPLKGQVKVKYHHLDHEPFTYHISCENNAGGPKRATVRIFLGPVHDELGNKFSLNEARKYFIELDKFRTECKLPRSEVFQNLA
;
A
#
# COMPACT_ATOMS: atom_id res chain seq x y z
N TYR A 1 -1.04 2.56 7.18
CA TYR A 1 -0.35 3.85 7.40
C TYR A 1 -1.32 5.01 7.66
N ASP A 2 -2.23 5.38 6.75
CA ASP A 2 -3.14 6.52 7.03
C ASP A 2 -4.09 6.28 8.22
N CYS A 3 -4.56 5.05 8.43
CA CYS A 3 -5.31 4.72 9.66
C CYS A 3 -4.46 4.98 10.92
N GLU A 4 -3.18 4.61 10.93
CA GLU A 4 -2.25 4.89 12.04
C GLU A 4 -2.08 6.39 12.27
N ARG A 5 -1.95 7.17 11.19
CA ARG A 5 -1.85 8.63 11.28
C ARG A 5 -3.09 9.23 11.94
N LEU A 6 -4.28 8.81 11.51
CA LEU A 6 -5.54 9.26 12.07
C LEU A 6 -5.67 8.86 13.55
N SER A 7 -5.30 7.62 13.90
CA SER A 7 -5.26 7.15 15.29
C SER A 7 -4.32 8.00 16.17
N ALA A 8 -3.24 8.52 15.60
CA ALA A 8 -2.29 9.41 16.27
C ALA A 8 -2.67 10.91 16.19
N GLY A 9 -3.84 11.27 15.65
CA GLY A 9 -4.27 12.67 15.50
C GLY A 9 -3.51 13.45 14.43
N LEU A 10 -2.82 12.76 13.51
CA LEU A 10 -2.07 13.36 12.42
C LEU A 10 -2.92 13.44 11.14
N ARG A 11 -2.68 14.48 10.33
CA ARG A 11 -3.27 14.59 8.98
C ARG A 11 -2.85 13.42 8.11
N ARG A 12 -3.71 12.96 7.21
CA ARG A 12 -3.38 11.93 6.21
C ARG A 12 -2.19 12.31 5.34
N THR A 13 -1.59 11.31 4.72
CA THR A 13 -0.37 11.44 3.91
C THR A 13 -0.60 12.26 2.65
N SER A 14 0.25 13.26 2.41
CA SER A 14 0.25 14.03 1.16
C SER A 14 1.02 13.31 0.04
N PRO A 15 0.50 13.25 -1.20
CA PRO A 15 1.22 12.63 -2.31
C PRO A 15 2.46 13.43 -2.73
N PHE A 16 3.57 12.76 -2.98
CA PHE A 16 4.77 13.34 -3.60
C PHE A 16 4.62 13.40 -5.13
N HIS A 17 3.72 14.27 -5.60
CA HIS A 17 3.39 14.43 -7.01
C HIS A 17 4.15 15.57 -7.70
N ASN A 18 4.67 16.52 -6.90
CA ASN A 18 5.52 17.61 -7.36
C ASN A 18 6.98 17.29 -7.02
N PHE A 19 7.77 16.92 -8.03
CA PHE A 19 9.17 16.53 -7.84
C PHE A 19 10.11 17.70 -7.51
N ASP A 20 9.63 18.95 -7.60
CA ASP A 20 10.36 20.14 -7.13
C ASP A 20 10.15 20.42 -5.64
N GLU A 21 9.29 19.66 -4.96
CA GLU A 21 9.05 19.84 -3.53
C GLU A 21 10.29 19.46 -2.71
N LYS A 22 10.51 20.21 -1.63
CA LYS A 22 11.55 19.88 -0.64
C LYS A 22 11.08 18.73 0.24
N LEU A 23 11.90 17.70 0.37
CA LEU A 23 11.59 16.49 1.14
C LEU A 23 11.87 16.67 2.62
N GLU A 24 11.08 15.96 3.43
CA GLU A 24 11.33 15.75 4.86
C GLU A 24 12.62 14.98 5.08
N GLY A 25 13.30 15.28 6.18
CA GLY A 25 14.51 14.56 6.57
C GLY A 25 14.21 13.23 7.27
N TYR A 26 15.11 12.26 7.14
CA TYR A 26 15.05 10.99 7.84
C TYR A 26 16.45 10.41 8.08
N SER A 27 16.70 9.94 9.30
CA SER A 27 17.95 9.27 9.71
C SER A 27 17.60 7.83 10.13
N PRO A 28 17.95 6.80 9.33
CA PRO A 28 17.56 5.43 9.60
C PRO A 28 18.25 4.81 10.82
N HIS A 29 19.43 5.30 11.20
CA HIS A 29 20.29 4.70 12.22
C HIS A 29 20.54 3.20 11.98
N LEU A 30 20.76 2.83 10.72
CA LEU A 30 21.03 1.45 10.29
C LEU A 30 22.44 1.31 9.72
N THR A 31 23.07 0.18 10.01
CA THR A 31 24.40 -0.19 9.53
C THR A 31 24.33 -1.54 8.84
N SER A 32 24.87 -1.62 7.62
CA SER A 32 25.13 -2.89 6.95
C SER A 32 26.39 -3.50 7.55
N LEU A 33 26.24 -4.61 8.28
CA LEU A 33 27.40 -5.32 8.84
C LEU A 33 28.25 -6.01 7.78
N VAL A 34 27.69 -6.28 6.60
CA VAL A 34 28.41 -6.89 5.47
C VAL A 34 29.42 -5.92 4.87
N SER A 35 29.01 -4.68 4.61
CA SER A 35 29.86 -3.67 3.97
C SER A 35 30.54 -2.72 4.96
N GLY A 36 30.08 -2.68 6.21
CA GLY A 36 30.47 -1.67 7.20
C GLY A 36 29.86 -0.28 6.95
N HIS A 37 29.11 -0.10 5.86
CA HIS A 37 28.49 1.18 5.54
C HIS A 37 27.20 1.41 6.33
N HIS A 38 26.93 2.68 6.64
CA HIS A 38 25.64 3.13 7.12
C HIS A 38 24.72 3.45 5.95
N TYR A 39 23.43 3.17 6.09
CA TYR A 39 22.43 3.73 5.20
C TYR A 39 22.49 5.26 5.32
N ALA A 40 22.56 5.96 4.19
CA ALA A 40 22.69 7.40 4.22
C ALA A 40 21.45 8.08 4.80
N ASN A 41 21.71 9.12 5.59
CA ASN A 41 20.68 10.02 6.11
C ASN A 41 20.25 10.99 5.01
N ARG A 42 18.96 11.33 4.97
CA ARG A 42 18.45 12.44 4.16
C ARG A 42 18.21 13.64 5.07
N PRO A 43 18.99 14.73 4.99
CA PRO A 43 18.64 15.96 5.69
C PRO A 43 17.38 16.59 5.07
N SER A 44 16.61 17.32 5.88
CA SER A 44 15.42 18.01 5.40
C SER A 44 15.79 19.12 4.40
N GLY A 45 14.93 19.36 3.41
CA GLY A 45 15.06 20.51 2.51
C GLY A 45 15.70 20.19 1.15
N LEU A 46 16.16 18.95 0.94
CA LEU A 46 16.65 18.49 -0.36
C LEU A 46 15.48 18.29 -1.35
N ARG A 47 15.76 18.44 -2.64
CA ARG A 47 14.82 18.18 -3.74
C ARG A 47 15.33 17.02 -4.58
N LEU A 48 14.46 16.42 -5.38
CA LEU A 48 14.90 15.44 -6.37
C LEU A 48 15.85 16.12 -7.38
N HIS A 49 16.94 15.45 -7.75
CA HIS A 49 17.89 15.90 -8.76
C HIS A 49 18.10 14.77 -9.77
N ASP A 50 18.66 15.10 -10.93
CA ASP A 50 19.08 14.10 -11.90
C ASP A 50 20.15 13.21 -11.26
N VAL A 51 20.01 11.89 -11.42
CA VAL A 51 20.90 10.91 -10.82
C VAL A 51 21.61 10.12 -11.92
N LYS A 52 22.94 10.19 -11.92
CA LYS A 52 23.77 9.56 -12.96
C LYS A 52 23.56 8.05 -12.96
N GLY A 53 23.14 7.52 -14.11
CA GLY A 53 22.90 6.08 -14.28
C GLY A 53 21.57 5.58 -13.73
N VAL A 54 20.68 6.47 -13.27
CA VAL A 54 19.31 6.16 -12.85
C VAL A 54 18.33 6.83 -13.81
N ALA A 55 18.08 8.13 -13.64
CA ALA A 55 17.18 8.90 -14.50
C ALA A 55 17.34 10.41 -14.25
N ASP A 56 16.91 11.20 -15.23
CA ASP A 56 16.68 12.65 -15.05
C ASP A 56 15.25 12.87 -14.54
N VAL A 57 15.05 13.86 -13.68
CA VAL A 57 13.74 14.22 -13.12
C VAL A 57 12.73 14.49 -14.24
N GLN A 58 13.18 15.10 -15.34
CA GLN A 58 12.34 15.39 -16.49
C GLN A 58 11.84 14.12 -17.22
N TYR A 59 12.58 13.01 -17.20
CA TYR A 59 12.09 11.74 -17.74
C TYR A 59 10.94 11.18 -16.88
N ILE A 60 11.07 11.23 -15.55
CA ILE A 60 10.01 10.81 -14.62
C ILE A 60 8.72 11.61 -14.88
N VAL A 61 8.84 12.92 -15.06
CA VAL A 61 7.69 13.78 -15.41
C VAL A 61 7.07 13.36 -16.74
N ARG A 62 7.87 13.14 -17.78
CA ARG A 62 7.36 12.73 -19.11
C ARG A 62 6.64 11.38 -19.07
N TRP A 63 7.21 10.40 -18.37
CA TRP A 63 6.60 9.08 -18.20
C TRP A 63 5.27 9.16 -17.44
N ARG A 64 5.19 9.98 -16.39
CA ARG A 64 3.94 10.28 -15.69
C ARG A 64 2.89 10.84 -16.66
N GLU A 65 3.23 11.86 -17.46
CA GLU A 65 2.27 12.45 -18.40
C GLU A 65 1.80 11.45 -19.47
N ARG A 66 2.69 10.59 -19.97
CA ARG A 66 2.33 9.53 -20.93
C ARG A 66 1.35 8.52 -20.32
N LEU A 67 1.60 8.04 -19.10
CA LEU A 67 0.69 7.13 -18.41
C LEU A 67 -0.67 7.78 -18.12
N LEU A 68 -0.67 9.04 -17.65
CA LEU A 68 -1.92 9.78 -17.42
C LEU A 68 -2.71 9.98 -18.71
N THR A 69 -2.02 10.25 -19.82
CA THR A 69 -2.65 10.36 -21.15
C THR A 69 -3.26 9.04 -21.58
N ALA A 70 -2.53 7.93 -21.45
CA ALA A 70 -3.03 6.59 -21.75
C ALA A 70 -4.28 6.23 -20.92
N ILE A 71 -4.27 6.56 -19.63
CA ILE A 71 -5.43 6.37 -18.74
C ILE A 71 -6.64 7.18 -19.22
N HIS A 72 -6.45 8.45 -19.57
CA HIS A 72 -7.55 9.31 -20.03
C HIS A 72 -8.10 8.91 -21.41
N LEU A 73 -7.25 8.42 -22.30
CA LEU A 73 -7.67 7.89 -23.60
C LEU A 73 -8.28 6.48 -23.50
N GLY A 74 -8.01 5.75 -22.41
CA GLY A 74 -8.45 4.37 -22.22
C GLY A 74 -7.66 3.35 -23.04
N VAL A 75 -6.51 3.74 -23.59
CA VAL A 75 -5.66 2.89 -24.44
C VAL A 75 -4.18 3.07 -24.09
N VAL A 76 -3.42 1.99 -24.21
CA VAL A 76 -1.96 2.00 -24.11
C VAL A 76 -1.35 1.53 -25.42
N ILE A 77 -0.23 2.13 -25.80
CA ILE A 77 0.57 1.73 -26.96
C ILE A 77 1.61 0.67 -26.56
N ASP A 78 1.62 -0.49 -27.20
CA ASP A 78 2.65 -1.52 -26.99
C ASP A 78 3.98 -1.19 -27.69
N ASN A 79 4.98 -2.05 -27.56
CA ASN A 79 6.30 -1.92 -28.19
C ASN A 79 6.30 -2.04 -29.72
N HIS A 80 5.20 -2.50 -30.33
CA HIS A 80 5.01 -2.60 -31.77
C HIS A 80 4.18 -1.42 -32.33
N GLY A 81 3.71 -0.52 -31.47
CA GLY A 81 2.88 0.62 -31.86
C GLY A 81 1.39 0.33 -31.92
N ASN A 82 0.93 -0.84 -31.46
CA ASN A 82 -0.49 -1.16 -31.42
C ASN A 82 -1.16 -0.55 -30.19
N GLU A 83 -2.38 -0.07 -30.36
CA GLU A 83 -3.22 0.37 -29.24
C GLU A 83 -3.93 -0.81 -28.58
N ILE A 84 -3.85 -0.88 -27.26
CA ILE A 84 -4.48 -1.90 -26.42
C ILE A 84 -5.40 -1.19 -25.43
N VAL A 85 -6.67 -1.57 -25.44
CA VAL A 85 -7.70 -0.98 -24.58
C VAL A 85 -7.50 -1.41 -23.13
N LEU A 86 -7.59 -0.45 -22.22
CA LEU A 86 -7.62 -0.69 -20.78
C LEU A 86 -9.05 -1.10 -20.36
N THR A 87 -9.26 -2.39 -20.11
CA THR A 87 -10.56 -2.93 -19.69
C THR A 87 -10.61 -3.13 -18.17
N PRO A 88 -11.80 -3.22 -17.55
CA PRO A 88 -11.93 -3.49 -16.12
C PRO A 88 -11.14 -4.73 -15.64
N GLU A 89 -10.98 -5.73 -16.52
CA GLU A 89 -10.31 -7.01 -16.24
C GLU A 89 -8.79 -6.93 -16.33
N ASN A 90 -8.23 -6.28 -17.36
CA ASN A 90 -6.78 -6.27 -17.62
C ASN A 90 -6.09 -4.95 -17.27
N GLY A 91 -6.81 -3.82 -17.26
CA GLY A 91 -6.16 -2.51 -17.32
C GLY A 91 -5.41 -2.16 -16.05
N ILE A 92 -5.84 -2.65 -14.88
CA ILE A 92 -5.11 -2.42 -13.63
C ILE A 92 -3.79 -3.18 -13.59
N ASP A 93 -3.77 -4.39 -14.17
CA ASP A 93 -2.61 -5.27 -14.23
C ASP A 93 -1.55 -4.70 -15.19
N MET A 94 -2.00 -4.30 -16.39
CA MET A 94 -1.15 -3.63 -17.39
C MET A 94 -0.55 -2.32 -16.84
N LEU A 95 -1.36 -1.51 -16.14
CA LEU A 95 -0.85 -0.29 -15.50
C LEU A 95 0.16 -0.61 -14.39
N GLY A 96 -0.03 -1.70 -13.64
CA GLY A 96 0.94 -2.19 -12.66
C GLY A 96 2.27 -2.50 -13.32
N ALA A 97 2.24 -3.32 -14.38
CA ALA A 97 3.43 -3.72 -15.13
C ALA A 97 4.19 -2.55 -15.78
N MET A 98 3.52 -1.44 -16.11
CA MET A 98 4.17 -0.24 -16.66
C MET A 98 4.61 0.78 -15.61
N LEU A 99 3.92 0.84 -14.46
CA LEU A 99 4.23 1.82 -13.42
C LEU A 99 5.34 1.32 -12.48
N GLU A 100 5.37 0.01 -12.18
CA GLU A 100 6.40 -0.59 -11.31
C GLU A 100 7.80 -0.42 -11.87
N PRO A 101 8.09 -0.62 -13.17
CA PRO A 101 7.60 -1.55 -14.17
C PRO A 101 8.25 -2.95 -14.02
N SER A 102 7.55 -3.98 -14.51
CA SER A 102 8.08 -5.35 -14.57
C SER A 102 8.59 -5.71 -15.96
N TYR A 103 9.07 -6.94 -16.14
CA TYR A 103 9.38 -7.50 -17.47
C TYR A 103 8.17 -7.49 -18.41
N GLU A 104 6.96 -7.50 -17.85
CA GLU A 104 5.69 -7.55 -18.57
C GLU A 104 5.19 -6.16 -19.00
N SER A 105 5.99 -5.10 -18.81
CA SER A 105 5.64 -3.76 -19.28
C SER A 105 5.42 -3.74 -20.79
N MET A 106 4.24 -3.28 -21.20
CA MET A 106 3.82 -3.27 -22.61
C MET A 106 4.75 -2.46 -23.51
N ASN A 107 5.34 -1.38 -22.98
CA ASN A 107 6.30 -0.55 -23.69
C ASN A 107 7.18 0.22 -22.68
N ARG A 108 8.21 -0.46 -22.16
CA ARG A 108 9.11 0.11 -21.14
C ARG A 108 9.88 1.34 -21.64
N GLU A 109 10.23 1.41 -22.92
CA GLU A 109 10.94 2.58 -23.47
C GLU A 109 10.04 3.84 -23.49
N TYR A 110 8.74 3.64 -23.73
CA TYR A 110 7.79 4.73 -23.80
C TYR A 110 7.24 5.14 -22.42
N TYR A 111 6.79 4.19 -21.61
CA TYR A 111 6.21 4.46 -20.28
C TYR A 111 7.25 4.52 -19.16
N GLY A 112 8.47 4.06 -19.44
CA GLY A 112 9.60 4.23 -18.55
C GLY A 112 9.57 3.37 -17.31
N ASP A 113 10.29 3.85 -16.30
CA ASP A 113 10.41 3.22 -15.00
C ASP A 113 10.23 4.31 -13.93
N ILE A 114 8.99 4.51 -13.47
CA ILE A 114 8.66 5.61 -12.55
C ILE A 114 8.90 5.19 -11.10
N HIS A 115 8.28 4.10 -10.67
CA HIS A 115 8.33 3.68 -9.27
C HIS A 115 9.75 3.34 -8.83
N ASN A 116 10.48 2.47 -9.53
CA ASN A 116 11.83 2.08 -9.10
C ASN A 116 12.83 3.22 -9.22
N ASN A 117 12.79 4.00 -10.31
CA ASN A 117 13.72 5.13 -10.43
C ASN A 117 13.48 6.20 -9.36
N VAL A 118 12.23 6.49 -8.97
CA VAL A 118 12.00 7.47 -7.89
C VAL A 118 12.48 6.93 -6.53
N HIS A 119 12.34 5.62 -6.27
CA HIS A 119 13.00 4.97 -5.13
C HIS A 119 14.51 5.22 -5.13
N ASP A 120 15.17 4.94 -6.26
CA ASP A 120 16.61 5.10 -6.42
C ASP A 120 17.05 6.56 -6.30
N MET A 121 16.33 7.48 -6.94
CA MET A 121 16.61 8.92 -6.87
C MET A 121 16.47 9.46 -5.45
N ILE A 122 15.46 9.03 -4.68
CA ILE A 122 15.34 9.42 -3.27
C ILE A 122 16.46 8.79 -2.44
N SER A 123 16.85 7.54 -2.72
CA SER A 123 17.93 6.87 -1.99
C SER A 123 19.30 7.53 -2.20
N LEU A 124 19.52 8.12 -3.38
CA LEU A 124 20.77 8.77 -3.82
C LEU A 124 20.71 10.30 -3.73
N ILE A 125 19.62 10.89 -3.23
CA ILE A 125 19.40 12.35 -3.20
C ILE A 125 20.52 13.16 -2.54
N HIS A 126 21.29 12.54 -1.65
CA HIS A 126 22.39 13.14 -0.90
C HIS A 126 23.73 13.10 -1.66
N ASP A 127 23.86 12.27 -2.70
CA ASP A 127 25.06 12.09 -3.55
C ASP A 127 24.65 11.69 -4.99
N PRO A 128 23.90 12.54 -5.71
CA PRO A 128 23.23 12.16 -6.97
C PRO A 128 24.17 11.82 -8.12
N ASP A 129 25.42 12.27 -8.07
CA ASP A 129 26.43 11.95 -9.08
C ASP A 129 27.54 11.02 -8.55
N GLY A 130 27.40 10.54 -7.32
CA GLY A 130 28.31 9.58 -6.69
C GLY A 130 29.69 10.13 -6.35
N ARG A 131 29.91 11.45 -6.42
CA ARG A 131 31.22 12.06 -6.15
C ARG A 131 31.70 11.85 -4.71
N TYR A 132 30.76 11.75 -3.77
CA TYR A 132 31.06 11.55 -2.35
C TYR A 132 31.18 10.07 -1.97
N LYS A 133 30.91 9.16 -2.91
CA LYS A 133 30.94 7.71 -2.73
C LYS A 133 30.14 7.28 -1.50
N LYS A 134 29.00 7.92 -1.26
CA LYS A 134 28.12 7.60 -0.14
C LYS A 134 27.23 6.42 -0.48
N TYR A 135 26.94 5.62 0.53
CA TYR A 135 26.03 4.48 0.40
C TYR A 135 24.59 4.97 0.24
N ARG A 136 23.71 4.17 -0.38
CA ARG A 136 22.31 4.56 -0.60
C ARG A 136 21.55 4.71 0.72
N GLY A 137 20.51 5.55 0.71
CA GLY A 137 19.52 5.62 1.79
C GLY A 137 18.58 4.41 1.79
N VAL A 138 17.75 4.28 2.83
CA VAL A 138 16.86 3.11 3.03
C VAL A 138 15.81 2.91 1.93
N MET A 139 15.53 3.93 1.11
CA MET A 139 14.60 3.81 -0.01
C MET A 139 15.08 2.86 -1.12
N ALA A 140 16.37 2.48 -1.13
CA ALA A 140 16.92 1.52 -2.08
C ALA A 140 16.65 0.04 -1.76
N ASP A 141 16.20 -0.27 -0.54
CA ASP A 141 16.05 -1.66 -0.08
C ASP A 141 14.61 -1.91 0.42
N THR A 142 13.96 -2.94 -0.12
CA THR A 142 12.59 -3.31 0.23
C THR A 142 12.45 -3.67 1.72
N ALA A 143 13.49 -4.20 2.35
CA ALA A 143 13.50 -4.53 3.78
C ALA A 143 13.56 -3.30 4.69
N THR A 144 13.95 -2.12 4.17
CA THR A 144 14.15 -0.91 5.00
C THR A 144 13.34 0.30 4.57
N SER A 145 12.83 0.34 3.34
CA SER A 145 12.15 1.49 2.73
C SER A 145 10.90 1.94 3.50
N LEU A 146 10.10 1.02 4.03
CA LEU A 146 8.90 1.32 4.84
C LEU A 146 9.18 2.15 6.10
N ARG A 147 10.45 2.20 6.55
CA ARG A 147 10.86 2.98 7.72
C ARG A 147 10.92 4.48 7.43
N ASP A 148 11.10 4.86 6.16
CA ASP A 148 11.22 6.26 5.74
C ASP A 148 9.83 6.87 5.45
N PRO A 149 9.43 7.98 6.10
CA PRO A 149 8.14 8.61 5.85
C PRO A 149 7.87 8.97 4.37
N ILE A 150 8.91 9.23 3.57
CA ILE A 150 8.75 9.54 2.15
C ILE A 150 8.18 8.36 1.34
N PHE A 151 8.39 7.12 1.81
CA PHE A 151 7.84 5.91 1.19
C PHE A 151 6.33 6.06 0.97
N TYR A 152 5.62 6.51 2.00
CA TYR A 152 4.17 6.63 1.98
C TYR A 152 3.70 7.78 1.08
N ARG A 153 4.47 8.87 1.00
CA ARG A 153 4.16 9.98 0.09
C ARG A 153 4.35 9.59 -1.37
N LEU A 154 5.43 8.87 -1.68
CA LEU A 154 5.70 8.29 -3.00
C LEU A 154 4.58 7.31 -3.39
N HIS A 155 4.28 6.35 -2.53
CA HIS A 155 3.24 5.35 -2.80
C HIS A 155 1.84 5.95 -2.86
N ARG A 156 1.56 7.06 -2.16
CA ARG A 156 0.31 7.81 -2.34
C ARG A 156 0.24 8.48 -3.71
N PHE A 157 1.36 8.97 -4.24
CA PHE A 157 1.43 9.47 -5.62
C PHE A 157 1.19 8.34 -6.65
N ILE A 158 1.83 7.18 -6.46
CA ILE A 158 1.64 6.00 -7.31
C ILE A 158 0.19 5.49 -7.25
N ASP A 159 -0.38 5.31 -6.05
CA ASP A 159 -1.79 4.94 -5.85
C ASP A 159 -2.72 5.95 -6.53
N ASN A 160 -2.44 7.25 -6.44
CA ASN A 160 -3.27 8.27 -7.12
C ASN A 160 -3.34 8.07 -8.65
N ILE A 161 -2.30 7.52 -9.29
CA ILE A 161 -2.36 7.17 -10.72
C ILE A 161 -3.34 6.01 -10.93
N PHE A 162 -3.25 4.95 -10.12
CA PHE A 162 -4.24 3.86 -10.16
C PHE A 162 -5.65 4.33 -9.84
N GLN A 163 -5.83 5.27 -8.91
CA GLN A 163 -7.12 5.85 -8.58
C GLN A 163 -7.71 6.64 -9.75
N LYS A 164 -6.89 7.32 -10.56
CA LYS A 164 -7.35 7.99 -11.79
C LYS A 164 -7.90 6.97 -12.79
N TYR A 165 -7.21 5.84 -12.96
CA TYR A 165 -7.73 4.75 -13.78
C TYR A 165 -9.03 4.15 -13.20
N LYS A 166 -9.06 3.82 -11.91
CA LYS A 166 -10.28 3.31 -11.27
C LYS A 166 -11.47 4.28 -11.38
N ALA A 167 -11.23 5.58 -11.52
CA ALA A 167 -12.27 6.58 -11.73
C ALA A 167 -12.81 6.62 -13.17
N THR A 168 -12.13 6.03 -14.16
CA THR A 168 -12.66 5.89 -15.53
C THR A 168 -13.59 4.68 -15.68
N LEU A 169 -13.55 3.74 -14.74
CA LEU A 169 -14.35 2.53 -14.79
C LEU A 169 -15.83 2.78 -14.46
N PRO A 170 -16.76 2.00 -15.04
CA PRO A 170 -18.15 2.02 -14.64
C PRO A 170 -18.31 1.71 -13.14
N VAL A 171 -19.24 2.42 -12.51
CA VAL A 171 -19.61 2.14 -11.11
C VAL A 171 -20.37 0.82 -11.05
N TYR A 172 -20.05 -0.02 -10.07
CA TYR A 172 -20.81 -1.24 -9.80
C TYR A 172 -22.28 -0.90 -9.56
N ASN A 173 -23.16 -1.56 -10.29
CA ASN A 173 -24.60 -1.45 -10.07
C ASN A 173 -25.05 -2.56 -9.10
N LYS A 174 -26.32 -2.53 -8.71
CA LYS A 174 -26.87 -3.49 -7.75
C LYS A 174 -26.61 -4.95 -8.15
N LYS A 175 -26.71 -5.31 -9.43
CA LYS A 175 -26.54 -6.70 -9.87
C LYS A 175 -25.11 -7.22 -9.69
N ASP A 176 -24.13 -6.31 -9.64
CA ASP A 176 -22.71 -6.65 -9.48
C ASP A 176 -22.34 -6.84 -8.00
N LEU A 177 -23.10 -6.22 -7.09
CA LEU A 177 -22.87 -6.22 -5.64
C LEU A 177 -23.82 -7.15 -4.87
N ASP A 178 -25.02 -7.36 -5.40
CA ASP A 178 -26.07 -8.13 -4.77
C ASP A 178 -25.73 -9.63 -4.77
N PHE A 179 -26.13 -10.32 -3.71
CA PHE A 179 -26.04 -11.77 -3.62
C PHE A 179 -27.45 -12.34 -3.40
N PRO A 180 -28.22 -12.58 -4.48
CA PRO A 180 -29.65 -12.80 -4.38
C PRO A 180 -30.03 -13.96 -3.46
N GLY A 181 -30.99 -13.67 -2.56
CA GLY A 181 -31.51 -14.62 -1.59
C GLY A 181 -30.68 -14.74 -0.31
N VAL A 182 -29.52 -14.08 -0.20
CA VAL A 182 -28.71 -14.05 1.02
C VAL A 182 -28.69 -12.62 1.57
N SER A 183 -28.94 -12.46 2.87
CA SER A 183 -28.83 -11.17 3.55
C SER A 183 -28.06 -11.30 4.86
N ILE A 184 -27.24 -10.31 5.17
CA ILE A 184 -26.54 -10.22 6.46
C ILE A 184 -27.48 -9.55 7.45
N VAL A 185 -27.79 -10.24 8.54
CA VAL A 185 -28.71 -9.75 9.58
C VAL A 185 -27.94 -9.01 10.66
N THR A 186 -26.84 -9.60 11.14
CA THR A 186 -26.00 -8.99 12.17
C THR A 186 -24.54 -9.30 11.93
N VAL A 187 -23.69 -8.36 12.35
CA VAL A 187 -22.25 -8.57 12.50
C VAL A 187 -21.88 -8.08 13.89
N THR A 188 -21.18 -8.91 14.65
CA THR A 188 -20.72 -8.55 15.99
C THR A 188 -19.27 -8.99 16.16
N VAL A 189 -18.44 -8.08 16.67
CA VAL A 189 -17.07 -8.42 17.06
C VAL A 189 -17.10 -8.82 18.52
N LYS A 190 -16.73 -10.08 18.80
CA LYS A 190 -16.62 -10.63 20.14
C LYS A 190 -15.16 -10.53 20.60
N ALA A 191 -14.91 -9.60 21.52
CA ALA A 191 -13.66 -9.44 22.26
C ALA A 191 -13.99 -9.37 23.76
N LYS A 192 -13.09 -8.86 24.63
CA LYS A 192 -13.44 -8.61 26.04
C LYS A 192 -14.68 -7.73 26.19
N SER A 193 -14.83 -6.75 25.30
CA SER A 193 -16.03 -5.93 25.16
C SER A 193 -16.56 -6.05 23.73
N HIS A 194 -17.88 -6.22 23.58
CA HIS A 194 -18.49 -6.35 22.25
C HIS A 194 -18.21 -5.10 21.41
N ASN A 195 -17.78 -5.30 20.16
CA ASN A 195 -17.49 -4.25 19.18
C ASN A 195 -16.36 -3.28 19.57
N ILE A 196 -15.50 -3.66 20.52
CA ILE A 196 -14.31 -2.90 20.92
C ILE A 196 -13.12 -3.85 20.89
N VAL A 197 -12.07 -3.48 20.17
CA VAL A 197 -10.79 -4.20 20.14
C VAL A 197 -9.73 -3.33 20.81
N ASN A 198 -9.16 -3.81 21.90
CA ASN A 198 -8.08 -3.12 22.60
C ASN A 198 -6.72 -3.44 21.97
N THR A 199 -5.96 -2.41 21.64
CA THR A 199 -4.56 -2.50 21.19
C THR A 199 -3.60 -2.13 22.31
N TYR A 200 -2.38 -2.68 22.29
CA TYR A 200 -1.35 -2.41 23.29
C TYR A 200 0.05 -2.59 22.71
N MET A 201 1.06 -2.05 23.40
CA MET A 201 2.46 -2.33 23.08
C MET A 201 2.90 -3.62 23.77
N LYS A 202 3.57 -4.49 23.04
CA LYS A 202 4.11 -5.76 23.52
C LYS A 202 5.62 -5.80 23.36
N GLU A 203 6.32 -6.35 24.35
CA GLU A 203 7.76 -6.64 24.31
C GLU A 203 7.99 -8.00 23.64
N ASP A 204 9.00 -8.08 22.78
CA ASP A 204 9.48 -9.31 22.16
C ASP A 204 11.01 -9.29 21.99
N GLU A 205 11.60 -10.44 21.67
CA GLU A 205 13.05 -10.64 21.55
C GLU A 205 13.45 -11.18 20.17
N LEU A 206 14.41 -10.52 19.51
CA LEU A 206 15.00 -10.98 18.26
C LEU A 206 16.38 -11.60 18.49
N GLU A 207 16.57 -12.85 18.08
CA GLU A 207 17.86 -13.55 18.15
C GLU A 207 18.79 -13.15 17.01
N LEU A 208 19.98 -12.64 17.36
CA LEU A 208 20.97 -12.11 16.40
C LEU A 208 22.04 -13.13 16.01
N SER A 209 22.18 -14.22 16.77
CA SER A 209 23.30 -15.17 16.65
C SER A 209 23.34 -15.92 15.31
N HIS A 210 22.22 -15.94 14.56
CA HIS A 210 22.18 -16.55 13.22
C HIS A 210 22.71 -15.63 12.11
N ALA A 211 22.74 -14.33 12.33
CA ALA A 211 23.10 -13.34 11.31
C ALA A 211 24.42 -12.61 11.60
N ILE A 212 24.81 -12.54 12.87
CA ILE A 212 26.01 -11.83 13.31
C ILE A 212 26.91 -12.83 14.04
N PRO A 213 28.23 -12.91 13.71
CA PRO A 213 29.16 -13.83 14.36
C PRO A 213 29.46 -13.36 15.79
N LEU A 214 28.52 -13.61 16.71
CA LEU A 214 28.58 -13.25 18.11
C LEU A 214 28.95 -14.47 18.95
N LYS A 215 29.63 -14.24 20.08
CA LYS A 215 29.92 -15.30 21.05
C LYS A 215 28.67 -15.55 21.90
N GLY A 216 28.05 -16.70 21.71
CA GLY A 216 26.85 -17.12 22.47
C GLY A 216 25.54 -16.59 21.90
N GLN A 217 24.45 -16.87 22.61
CA GLN A 217 23.12 -16.40 22.24
C GLN A 217 22.97 -14.93 22.62
N VAL A 218 22.76 -14.06 21.62
CA VAL A 218 22.51 -12.63 21.81
C VAL A 218 21.14 -12.30 21.27
N LYS A 219 20.31 -11.69 22.11
CA LYS A 219 18.96 -11.24 21.76
C LYS A 219 18.80 -9.75 21.98
N VAL A 220 18.02 -9.10 21.13
CA VAL A 220 17.62 -7.70 21.27
C VAL A 220 16.15 -7.62 21.62
N LYS A 221 15.84 -6.89 22.69
CA LYS A 221 14.48 -6.56 23.08
C LYS A 221 13.94 -5.42 22.22
N TYR A 222 12.72 -5.56 21.75
CA TYR A 222 12.02 -4.53 21.01
C TYR A 222 10.53 -4.52 21.38
N HIS A 223 9.82 -3.47 20.98
CA HIS A 223 8.40 -3.32 21.23
C HIS A 223 7.65 -3.22 19.91
N HIS A 224 6.47 -3.82 19.83
CA HIS A 224 5.58 -3.71 18.69
C HIS A 224 4.13 -3.53 19.12
N LEU A 225 3.31 -3.00 18.21
CA LEU A 225 1.85 -2.93 18.41
C LEU A 225 1.28 -4.34 18.34
N ASP A 226 0.31 -4.64 19.20
CA ASP A 226 -0.44 -5.88 19.24
C ASP A 226 -1.90 -5.56 19.62
N HIS A 227 -2.80 -6.54 19.48
CA HIS A 227 -4.21 -6.41 19.84
C HIS A 227 -4.70 -7.64 20.61
N GLU A 228 -5.79 -7.47 21.36
CA GLU A 228 -6.46 -8.63 21.93
C GLU A 228 -7.06 -9.52 20.83
N PRO A 229 -7.09 -10.85 20.99
CA PRO A 229 -7.80 -11.72 20.05
C PRO A 229 -9.30 -11.40 20.01
N PHE A 230 -9.90 -11.50 18.82
CA PHE A 230 -11.33 -11.30 18.66
C PHE A 230 -11.94 -12.21 17.58
N THR A 231 -13.25 -12.39 17.65
CA THR A 231 -14.01 -13.24 16.72
C THR A 231 -15.14 -12.45 16.08
N TYR A 232 -15.30 -12.55 14.76
CA TYR A 232 -16.52 -12.11 14.10
C TYR A 232 -17.62 -13.15 14.27
N HIS A 233 -18.79 -12.69 14.66
CA HIS A 233 -20.05 -13.42 14.62
C HIS A 233 -20.96 -12.76 13.61
N ILE A 234 -21.15 -13.43 12.47
CA ILE A 234 -21.92 -12.94 11.33
C ILE A 234 -23.16 -13.82 11.17
N SER A 235 -24.34 -13.24 11.35
CA SER A 235 -25.60 -13.92 11.11
C SER A 235 -26.09 -13.60 9.71
N CYS A 236 -26.42 -14.63 8.93
CA CYS A 236 -27.02 -14.45 7.62
C CYS A 236 -28.31 -15.26 7.48
N GLU A 237 -29.26 -14.66 6.79
CA GLU A 237 -30.49 -15.29 6.33
C GLU A 237 -30.33 -15.71 4.88
N ASN A 238 -30.68 -16.96 4.60
CA ASN A 238 -30.72 -17.51 3.27
C ASN A 238 -32.17 -17.88 2.93
N ASN A 239 -32.76 -17.12 2.03
CA ASN A 239 -34.08 -17.33 1.44
C ASN A 239 -33.99 -17.87 0.01
N ALA A 240 -32.80 -18.26 -0.45
CA ALA A 240 -32.64 -18.99 -1.69
C ALA A 240 -33.18 -20.43 -1.52
N GLY A 241 -33.71 -21.05 -2.58
CA GLY A 241 -34.23 -22.42 -2.54
C GLY A 241 -33.21 -23.53 -2.26
N GLY A 242 -32.03 -23.22 -1.71
CA GLY A 242 -30.98 -24.16 -1.34
C GLY A 242 -29.77 -23.48 -0.67
N PRO A 243 -28.82 -24.26 -0.13
CA PRO A 243 -27.56 -23.73 0.40
C PRO A 243 -26.78 -22.90 -0.64
N LYS A 244 -26.13 -21.83 -0.19
CA LYS A 244 -25.35 -20.93 -1.04
C LYS A 244 -23.91 -20.84 -0.56
N ARG A 245 -22.95 -21.02 -1.46
CA ARG A 245 -21.53 -20.81 -1.17
C ARG A 245 -21.23 -19.32 -1.27
N ALA A 246 -20.69 -18.74 -0.19
CA ALA A 246 -20.38 -17.33 -0.10
C ALA A 246 -18.87 -17.12 0.07
N THR A 247 -18.37 -15.99 -0.41
CA THR A 247 -17.06 -15.46 0.00
C THR A 247 -17.32 -14.27 0.91
N VAL A 248 -16.96 -14.40 2.18
CA VAL A 248 -17.04 -13.30 3.15
C VAL A 248 -15.80 -12.43 2.94
N ARG A 249 -15.99 -11.12 2.83
CA ARG A 249 -14.92 -10.12 2.70
C ARG A 249 -15.11 -9.08 3.77
N ILE A 250 -14.14 -8.93 4.66
CA ILE A 250 -14.20 -8.03 5.81
C ILE A 250 -13.17 -6.92 5.62
N PHE A 251 -13.65 -5.68 5.72
CA PHE A 251 -12.81 -4.49 5.62
C PHE A 251 -13.02 -3.61 6.86
N LEU A 252 -11.97 -2.89 7.24
CA LEU A 252 -12.01 -1.87 8.29
C LEU A 252 -11.56 -0.53 7.73
N GLY A 253 -12.25 0.54 8.07
CA GLY A 253 -11.89 1.89 7.63
C GLY A 253 -12.29 2.94 8.68
N PRO A 254 -11.60 4.09 8.70
CA PRO A 254 -11.93 5.17 9.62
C PRO A 254 -13.31 5.77 9.30
N VAL A 255 -14.06 6.15 10.33
CA VAL A 255 -15.35 6.84 10.16
C VAL A 255 -15.16 8.34 9.96
N HIS A 256 -14.18 8.92 10.67
CA HIS A 256 -13.91 10.36 10.70
C HIS A 256 -12.50 10.66 10.21
N ASP A 257 -12.32 11.85 9.63
CA ASP A 257 -11.03 12.42 9.28
C ASP A 257 -10.32 13.04 10.50
N GLU A 258 -9.14 13.60 10.26
CA GLU A 258 -8.30 14.27 11.26
C GLU A 258 -8.96 15.50 11.94
N LEU A 259 -10.06 16.03 11.41
CA LEU A 259 -10.82 17.16 11.96
C LEU A 259 -12.16 16.74 12.57
N GLY A 260 -12.49 15.44 12.56
CA GLY A 260 -13.76 14.90 13.05
C GLY A 260 -14.88 14.90 12.02
N ASN A 261 -14.61 15.22 10.74
CA ASN A 261 -15.63 15.15 9.69
C ASN A 261 -15.84 13.71 9.27
N LYS A 262 -17.10 13.32 9.05
CA LYS A 262 -17.43 11.97 8.56
C LYS A 262 -17.06 11.83 7.08
N PHE A 263 -16.37 10.75 6.73
CA PHE A 263 -16.04 10.45 5.33
C PHE A 263 -17.27 10.15 4.49
N SER A 264 -17.29 10.64 3.24
CA SER A 264 -18.14 10.06 2.21
C SER A 264 -17.63 8.67 1.81
N LEU A 265 -18.49 7.82 1.26
CA LEU A 265 -18.09 6.48 0.82
C LEU A 265 -16.96 6.52 -0.23
N ASN A 266 -16.99 7.51 -1.13
CA ASN A 266 -15.96 7.68 -2.16
C ASN A 266 -14.59 8.10 -1.59
N GLU A 267 -14.57 8.77 -0.44
CA GLU A 267 -13.32 9.07 0.27
C GLU A 267 -12.86 7.87 1.10
N ALA A 268 -13.78 7.29 1.88
CA ALA A 268 -13.53 6.14 2.75
C ALA A 268 -12.94 4.95 1.98
N ARG A 269 -13.31 4.75 0.71
CA ARG A 269 -12.82 3.62 -0.11
C ARG A 269 -11.30 3.52 -0.21
N LYS A 270 -10.58 4.62 -0.02
CA LYS A 270 -9.10 4.68 -0.08
C LYS A 270 -8.43 4.28 1.23
N TYR A 271 -9.21 4.10 2.29
CA TYR A 271 -8.75 3.85 3.65
C TYR A 271 -9.28 2.53 4.22
N PHE A 272 -10.04 1.76 3.44
CA PHE A 272 -10.41 0.40 3.82
C PHE A 272 -9.18 -0.51 3.75
N ILE A 273 -8.83 -1.09 4.88
CA ILE A 273 -7.87 -2.18 4.98
C ILE A 273 -8.62 -3.50 4.97
N GLU A 274 -8.14 -4.48 4.20
CA GLU A 274 -8.69 -5.83 4.20
C GLU A 274 -8.28 -6.53 5.50
N LEU A 275 -9.25 -7.08 6.24
CA LEU A 275 -9.00 -7.86 7.45
C LEU A 275 -9.09 -9.36 7.21
N ASP A 276 -10.04 -9.81 6.38
CA ASP A 276 -10.20 -11.23 6.09
C ASP A 276 -10.97 -11.49 4.78
N LYS A 277 -10.69 -12.65 4.17
CA LYS A 277 -11.36 -13.19 2.99
C LYS A 277 -11.41 -14.72 3.06
N PHE A 278 -12.59 -15.27 3.31
CA PHE A 278 -12.77 -16.72 3.44
C PHE A 278 -14.07 -17.21 2.81
N ARG A 279 -14.10 -18.51 2.49
CA ARG A 279 -15.29 -19.18 1.93
C ARG A 279 -16.12 -19.78 3.04
N THR A 280 -17.44 -19.66 2.93
CA THR A 280 -18.41 -20.29 3.83
C THR A 280 -19.62 -20.78 3.05
N GLU A 281 -20.49 -21.53 3.72
CA GLU A 281 -21.78 -21.96 3.21
C GLU A 281 -22.90 -21.36 4.06
N CYS A 282 -23.81 -20.64 3.41
CA CYS A 282 -25.03 -20.13 4.01
C CYS A 282 -26.14 -21.18 3.80
N LYS A 283 -26.44 -21.94 4.85
CA LYS A 283 -27.54 -22.90 4.91
C LYS A 283 -28.89 -22.21 5.17
N LEU A 284 -29.96 -22.87 4.76
CA LEU A 284 -31.35 -22.47 5.00
C LEU A 284 -31.78 -22.70 6.46
N PRO A 285 -32.73 -21.91 6.99
CA PRO A 285 -33.08 -20.55 6.57
C PRO A 285 -32.09 -19.51 7.11
N ARG A 286 -31.25 -19.89 8.06
CA ARG A 286 -30.33 -19.02 8.78
C ARG A 286 -29.03 -19.76 9.06
N SER A 287 -27.92 -19.03 8.99
CA SER A 287 -26.58 -19.53 9.35
C SER A 287 -25.85 -18.53 10.23
N GLU A 288 -25.07 -19.05 11.17
CA GLU A 288 -24.16 -18.27 12.00
C GLU A 288 -22.73 -18.61 11.58
N VAL A 289 -21.97 -17.58 11.20
CA VAL A 289 -20.59 -17.71 10.73
C VAL A 289 -19.67 -17.11 11.80
N PHE A 290 -18.73 -17.92 12.27
CA PHE A 290 -17.72 -17.52 13.24
C PHE A 290 -16.36 -17.51 12.56
N GLN A 291 -15.62 -16.40 12.70
CA GLN A 291 -14.27 -16.26 12.14
C GLN A 291 -13.36 -15.62 13.18
N ASN A 292 -12.32 -16.35 13.59
CA ASN A 292 -11.32 -15.86 14.52
C ASN A 292 -10.24 -15.08 13.77
N LEU A 293 -9.91 -13.89 14.26
CA LEU A 293 -8.66 -13.22 13.92
C LEU A 293 -7.75 -13.31 15.13
N ALA A 294 -6.64 -14.01 14.94
CA ALA A 294 -5.56 -14.13 15.91
C ALA A 294 -4.58 -12.98 15.72
#